data_AF-A0A965NBS3-F1
#
_entry.id   AF-A0A965NBS3-F1
#
_cell.length_a   1.000
_cell.length_b   1.000
_cell.length_c   1.000
_cell.angle_alpha   90.00
_cell.angle_beta   90.00
_cell.angle_gamma   90.00
#
_symmetry.space_group_name_H-M   'P 1'
#
loop_
_entity.id
_entity.type
_entity.pdbx_description
1 polymer ?
#
loop_
_entity_poly.entity_id
_entity_poly.type
_entity_poly.pdbx_seq_one_letter_code
_entity_poly.pdbx_strand_id
1 'polypeptide(L)' 'MSDVTMRIWRGDSTGGQFENYTLEQNEGEVVLDVIHRIQATEAPDLACRWNCKAGKCGS' A
#
# COMPACT_ATOMS: atom_id res chain seq x y z
N MET A 1 7.16 -11.68 -15.71
CA MET A 1 6.09 -10.91 -15.07
C MET A 1 6.53 -9.45 -14.96
N SER A 2 5.61 -8.50 -14.89
CA SER A 2 5.90 -7.08 -14.64
C SER A 2 5.87 -6.77 -13.14
N ASP A 3 6.64 -5.76 -12.74
CA ASP A 3 6.66 -5.27 -11.36
C ASP A 3 5.72 -4.08 -11.18
N VAL A 4 5.20 -3.89 -9.97
CA VAL A 4 4.53 -2.67 -9.52
C VAL A 4 5.42 -1.94 -8.53
N THR A 5 5.64 -0.64 -8.75
CA THR A 5 6.37 0.23 -7.81
C THR A 5 5.41 1.23 -7.17
N MET A 6 5.30 1.15 -5.85
CA MET A 6 4.48 2.03 -5.03
C MET A 6 5.36 3.07 -4.35
N ARG A 7 5.11 4.35 -4.63
CA ARG A 7 5.73 5.47 -3.90
C ARG A 7 4.80 5.91 -2.77
N ILE A 8 5.15 5.58 -1.54
CA ILE A 8 4.28 5.74 -0.37
C ILE A 8 4.88 6.79 0.57
N TRP A 9 4.04 7.69 1.09
CA TRP A 9 4.44 8.61 2.14
C TRP A 9 4.55 7.89 3.48
N ARG A 10 5.73 7.95 4.07
CA ARG A 10 6.08 7.37 5.37
C ARG A 10 6.37 8.51 6.34
N GLY A 11 5.55 8.63 7.37
CA GLY A 11 5.66 9.73 8.32
C GLY A 11 4.54 9.78 9.35
N ASP A 12 4.64 10.77 10.22
CA ASP A 12 3.69 11.04 11.29
C ASP A 12 3.35 12.55 11.35
N SER A 13 2.80 13.01 12.47
CA SER A 13 2.41 14.41 12.67
C SER A 13 3.58 15.41 12.60
N THR A 14 4.82 14.95 12.70
CA THR A 14 6.03 15.79 12.73
C THR A 14 6.71 15.92 11.36
N GLY A 15 6.40 15.03 10.42
CA GLY A 15 6.98 15.04 9.08
C GLY A 15 7.05 13.64 8.47
N GLY A 16 7.74 13.53 7.34
CA GLY A 16 7.89 12.26 6.63
C GLY A 16 8.62 12.41 5.30
N GLN A 17 8.70 11.30 4.58
CA GLN A 17 9.32 11.22 3.28
C GLN A 17 8.62 10.19 2.41
N PHE A 18 8.86 10.25 1.10
CA PHE A 18 8.40 9.19 0.20
C PHE A 18 9.41 8.06 0.15
N GLU A 19 8.92 6.83 0.31
CA GLU A 19 9.68 5.60 0.14
C GLU A 19 9.07 4.79 -1.01
N ASN A 20 9.90 4.02 -1.71
CA ASN A 20 9.46 3.19 -2.84
C ASN A 20 9.47 1.72 -2.42
N TYR A 21 8.40 1.00 -2.74
CA TYR A 21 8.29 -0.45 -2.57
C TYR A 21 8.00 -1.08 -3.94
N THR A 22 8.77 -2.08 -4.32
CA THR A 22 8.63 -2.75 -5.61
C THR A 22 8.31 -4.23 -5.39
N LEU A 23 7.17 -4.67 -5.92
CA LEU A 23 6.69 -6.05 -5.78
C LEU A 23 6.30 -6.61 -7.13
N GLU A 24 6.26 -7.93 -7.23
CA GLU A 24 5.70 -8.61 -8.39
C GLU A 24 4.19 -8.31 -8.50
N GLN A 25 3.72 -8.03 -9.72
CA GLN A 25 2.32 -7.79 -10.02
C GLN A 25 1.52 -9.10 -10.08
N ASN A 26 0.33 -9.13 -9.47
CA ASN A 26 -0.63 -10.22 -9.66
C ASN A 26 -1.87 -9.75 -10.44
N GLU A 27 -2.44 -10.65 -11.25
CA GLU A 27 -3.65 -10.37 -12.01
C GLU A 27 -4.87 -10.14 -11.09
N GLY A 28 -5.68 -9.13 -11.39
CA GLY A 28 -6.90 -8.81 -10.65
C GLY A 28 -6.69 -8.07 -9.32
N GLU A 29 -5.46 -7.73 -8.96
CA GLU A 29 -5.19 -6.91 -7.77
C GLU A 29 -5.68 -5.47 -7.93
N VAL A 30 -6.21 -4.93 -6.82
CA VAL A 30 -6.41 -3.49 -6.66
C VAL A 30 -5.30 -2.89 -5.79
N VAL A 31 -5.17 -1.56 -5.80
CA VAL A 31 -4.15 -0.85 -5.00
C VAL A 31 -4.13 -1.30 -3.53
N LEU A 32 -5.30 -1.54 -2.94
CA LEU A 32 -5.39 -2.02 -1.55
C LEU A 32 -4.70 -3.37 -1.32
N ASP A 33 -4.72 -4.27 -2.32
CA ASP A 33 -4.02 -5.56 -2.23
C ASP A 33 -2.51 -5.38 -2.17
N VAL A 34 -1.96 -4.49 -3.01
CA VAL A 34 -0.53 -4.17 -3.01
C VAL A 34 -0.13 -3.54 -1.66
N ILE A 35 -0.95 -2.65 -1.10
CA ILE A 35 -0.73 -2.06 0.23
C ILE A 35 -0.74 -3.13 1.33
N HIS A 36 -1.71 -4.07 1.31
CA HIS A 36 -1.77 -5.17 2.28
C HIS A 36 -0.57 -6.12 2.16
N ARG A 37 -0.07 -6.37 0.95
CA ARG A 37 1.17 -7.15 0.76
C ARG A 37 2.38 -6.42 1.35
N ILE A 38 2.54 -5.13 1.07
CA ILE A 38 3.61 -4.31 1.67
C ILE A 38 3.52 -4.36 3.20
N GLN A 39 2.32 -4.23 3.78
CA GLN A 39 2.10 -4.39 5.23
C GLN A 39 2.50 -5.80 5.72
N ALA A 40 2.17 -6.85 4.99
CA ALA A 40 2.48 -8.21 5.43
C ALA A 40 3.98 -8.56 5.34
N THR A 41 4.74 -7.93 4.44
CA THR A 41 6.11 -8.37 4.12
C THR A 41 7.21 -7.34 4.39
N GLU A 42 7.06 -6.10 3.93
CA GLU A 42 8.17 -5.11 3.92
C GLU A 42 8.00 -4.01 4.98
N ALA A 43 6.78 -3.59 5.27
CA ALA A 43 6.48 -2.50 6.20
C ALA A 43 5.24 -2.79 7.07
N PRO A 44 5.33 -3.69 8.08
CA PRO A 44 4.23 -4.06 8.97
C PRO A 44 3.64 -2.92 9.80
N ASP A 45 4.37 -1.82 9.91
CA ASP A 45 3.97 -0.60 10.60
C ASP A 45 3.29 0.43 9.66
N LEU A 46 3.13 0.13 8.36
CA LEU A 46 2.49 1.03 7.41
C LEU A 46 1.05 1.29 7.80
N ALA A 47 0.72 2.55 8.07
CA ALA A 47 -0.65 2.95 8.35
C ALA A 47 -1.48 3.05 7.05
N CYS A 48 -2.65 2.42 7.04
CA CYS A 48 -3.63 2.53 5.97
C CYS A 48 -5.06 2.46 6.56
N ARG A 49 -5.92 3.42 6.21
CA ARG A 49 -7.35 3.35 6.52
C ARG A 49 -8.06 2.68 5.35
N TRP A 50 -8.78 1.60 5.62
CA TRP A 50 -9.54 0.86 4.63
C TRP A 50 -10.74 0.20 5.29
N ASN A 51 -11.76 -0.17 4.50
CA ASN A 51 -12.91 -0.92 4.97
C ASN A 51 -13.43 -1.91 3.91
N CYS A 52 -14.49 -1.58 3.16
CA CYS A 52 -15.23 -2.56 2.36
C CYS A 52 -14.50 -3.23 1.19
N LYS A 53 -13.30 -2.76 0.77
CA LYS A 53 -12.60 -3.14 -0.48
C LYS A 53 -13.47 -3.09 -1.77
N ALA A 54 -14.72 -2.64 -1.67
CA ALA A 54 -15.73 -2.65 -2.74
C ALA A 54 -16.12 -1.24 -3.21
N GLY A 55 -15.38 -0.20 -2.81
CA GLY A 55 -15.59 1.17 -3.28
C GLY A 55 -16.86 1.87 -2.76
N LYS A 56 -17.45 1.41 -1.65
CA LYS A 56 -18.71 1.95 -1.10
C LYS A 56 -18.57 2.81 0.15
N CYS A 57 -17.56 2.56 0.99
CA CYS A 57 -17.49 3.14 2.33
C CYS A 57 -16.73 4.46 2.45
N GLY A 58 -16.00 4.90 1.43
CA GLY A 58 -15.27 6.18 1.44
C GLY A 58 -14.16 6.30 2.49
N SER A 59 -13.64 5.16 2.99
CA SER A 59 -12.42 5.10 3.80
C SER A 59 -11.21 5.46 2.94
#